data_AF-A0A0P0Y383-F1
#
_entry.id   AF-A0A0P0Y383-F1
#
_cell.length_a   1.000
_cell.length_b   1.000
_cell.length_c   1.000
_cell.angle_alpha   90.00
_cell.angle_beta   90.00
_cell.angle_gamma   90.00
#
_symmetry.space_group_name_H-M   'P 1'
#
loop_
_entity.id
_entity.type
_entity.pdbx_description
1 polymer ?
#
loop_
_entity_poly.entity_id
_entity_poly.type
_entity_poly.pdbx_seq_one_letter_code
_entity_poly.pdbx_strand_id
1 'polypeptide(L)'
;MLVIGTANPPNSLSQEEYTDWYFCVTNSDHLTNLKDKMKKICHRSGIKKRHFHHTDDTFRDHPELAVRDQPSLETRQDILATVVPELAAEAAASAITEWGRPASDVTHLLRHAHARR
;
A
#
# COMPACT_ATOMS: atom_id res chain seq x y z
N MET A 1 -10.25 21.73 -11.48
CA MET A 1 -9.09 21.14 -10.78
C MET A 1 -7.86 21.92 -11.22
N LEU A 2 -7.08 22.48 -10.29
CA LEU A 2 -5.96 23.37 -10.63
C LEU A 2 -4.62 22.64 -10.73
N VAL A 3 -4.40 21.63 -9.88
CA VAL A 3 -3.16 20.87 -9.76
C VAL A 3 -3.44 19.44 -9.31
N ILE A 4 -2.49 18.53 -9.53
CA ILE A 4 -2.54 17.16 -9.00
C ILE A 4 -1.16 16.78 -8.49
N GLY A 5 -1.08 16.41 -7.21
CA GLY A 5 0.06 15.72 -6.65
C GLY A 5 -0.27 14.27 -6.35
N THR A 6 0.70 13.38 -6.55
CA THR A 6 0.57 11.95 -6.25
C THR A 6 1.80 11.48 -5.50
N ALA A 7 1.61 10.57 -4.55
CA ALA A 7 2.68 9.90 -3.83
C ALA A 7 2.36 8.40 -3.73
N ASN A 8 3.40 7.58 -3.70
CA ASN A 8 3.29 6.14 -3.54
C ASN A 8 4.33 5.67 -2.51
N PRO A 9 4.06 4.58 -1.77
CA PRO A 9 5.08 3.95 -0.95
C PRO A 9 6.36 3.63 -1.74
N PRO A 10 7.54 3.69 -1.09
CA PRO A 10 8.81 3.51 -1.79
C PRO A 10 9.03 2.07 -2.27
N ASN A 11 8.50 1.07 -1.56
CA ASN A 11 8.64 -0.33 -1.96
C ASN A 11 7.76 -0.62 -3.18
N SER A 12 8.38 -1.10 -4.25
CA SER A 12 7.75 -1.43 -5.52
C SER A 12 8.04 -2.88 -5.87
N LEU A 13 6.99 -3.65 -6.16
CA LEU A 13 7.08 -5.04 -6.60
C LEU A 13 6.49 -5.19 -8.00
N SER A 14 7.14 -5.98 -8.86
CA SER A 14 6.56 -6.35 -10.13
C SER A 14 5.38 -7.30 -9.93
N GLN A 15 4.41 -7.26 -10.84
CA GLN A 15 3.27 -8.16 -10.79
C GLN A 15 3.66 -9.63 -11.03
N GLU A 16 4.76 -9.85 -11.73
CA GLU A 16 5.32 -11.17 -12.01
C GLU A 16 5.91 -11.81 -10.74
N GLU A 17 6.64 -11.03 -9.94
CA GLU A 17 7.24 -11.47 -8.67
C GLU A 17 6.22 -11.52 -7.52
N TYR A 18 5.16 -10.71 -7.60
CA TYR A 18 4.20 -10.53 -6.50
C TYR A 18 3.62 -11.86 -5.98
N THR A 19 3.31 -12.81 -6.86
CA THR A 19 2.73 -14.08 -6.42
C THR A 19 3.75 -14.94 -5.67
N ASP A 20 5.01 -14.96 -6.11
CA ASP A 20 6.05 -15.74 -5.42
C ASP A 20 6.38 -15.09 -4.07
N TRP A 21 6.52 -13.77 -4.04
CA TRP A 21 6.71 -13.00 -2.81
C TRP A 21 5.55 -13.21 -1.81
N TYR A 22 4.30 -13.07 -2.27
CA TYR A 22 3.11 -13.22 -1.41
C TYR A 22 3.05 -14.60 -0.75
N PHE A 23 3.31 -15.67 -1.51
CA PHE A 23 3.26 -17.04 -1.00
C PHE A 23 4.41 -17.34 -0.05
N CYS A 24 5.58 -16.73 -0.25
CA CYS A 24 6.72 -16.82 0.66
C CYS A 24 6.40 -16.15 2.01
N VAL A 25 6.02 -14.86 2.01
CA VAL A 25 5.77 -14.11 3.26
C VAL A 25 4.57 -14.64 4.06
N THR A 26 3.63 -15.32 3.40
CA THR A 26 2.47 -15.97 4.05
C THR A 26 2.68 -17.45 4.35
N ASN A 27 3.91 -17.97 4.23
CA ASN A 27 4.25 -19.38 4.47
C ASN A 27 3.33 -20.37 3.73
N SER A 28 2.89 -19.99 2.54
CA SER A 28 1.84 -20.68 1.78
C SER A 28 2.35 -21.41 0.54
N ASP A 29 3.67 -21.51 0.33
CA ASP A 29 4.27 -22.14 -0.87
C ASP A 29 3.84 -23.59 -1.11
N HIS A 30 3.43 -24.31 -0.06
CA HIS A 30 2.87 -25.65 -0.16
C HIS A 30 1.51 -25.70 -0.88
N LEU A 31 0.79 -24.58 -1.00
CA LEU A 31 -0.51 -24.47 -1.66
C LEU A 31 -0.37 -24.21 -3.17
N THR A 32 0.31 -25.11 -3.87
CA THR A 32 0.68 -24.99 -5.30
C THR A 32 -0.50 -24.66 -6.21
N ASN A 33 -1.63 -25.35 -6.06
CA ASN A 33 -2.84 -25.09 -6.86
C ASN A 33 -3.39 -23.66 -6.68
N LEU A 34 -3.31 -23.12 -5.46
CA LEU A 34 -3.74 -21.75 -5.18
C LEU A 34 -2.75 -20.75 -5.75
N LYS A 35 -1.45 -21.06 -5.67
CA LYS A 35 -0.36 -20.27 -6.25
C LYS A 35 -0.53 -20.13 -7.75
N ASP A 36 -0.79 -21.22 -8.46
CA ASP A 36 -1.03 -21.21 -9.91
C ASP A 36 -2.28 -20.42 -10.29
N LYS A 37 -3.34 -20.50 -9.48
CA LYS A 37 -4.54 -19.68 -9.67
C LYS A 37 -4.23 -18.20 -9.49
N MET A 38 -3.45 -17.83 -8.48
CA MET A 38 -3.06 -16.45 -8.24
C MET A 38 -2.12 -15.91 -9.33
N LYS A 39 -1.19 -16.72 -9.85
CA LYS A 39 -0.34 -16.36 -11.00
C LYS A 39 -1.20 -16.02 -12.23
N LYS A 40 -2.23 -16.82 -12.52
CA LYS A 40 -3.18 -16.56 -13.62
C LYS A 40 -3.95 -15.24 -13.42
N ILE A 41 -4.38 -14.95 -12.20
CA ILE A 41 -5.07 -13.68 -11.87
C ILE A 41 -4.11 -12.49 -12.05
N CYS A 42 -2.89 -12.59 -11.51
CA CYS A 42 -1.88 -11.54 -11.62
C CYS A 42 -1.54 -11.26 -13.09
N HIS A 43 -1.33 -12.29 -13.90
CA HIS A 43 -1.08 -12.15 -15.34
C HIS A 43 -2.24 -11.46 -16.09
N ARG A 44 -3.49 -11.80 -15.76
CA ARG A 44 -4.68 -11.22 -16.41
C ARG A 44 -5.07 -9.83 -15.89
N SER A 45 -4.45 -9.36 -14.82
CA SER A 45 -4.82 -8.08 -14.19
C SER A 45 -4.43 -6.84 -15.01
N GLY A 46 -3.51 -6.96 -15.97
CA GLY A 46 -2.94 -5.82 -16.71
C GLY A 46 -2.01 -4.92 -15.88
N ILE A 47 -1.80 -5.25 -14.60
CA ILE A 47 -0.90 -4.53 -13.70
C ILE A 47 0.54 -4.94 -13.99
N LYS A 48 1.46 -3.98 -14.11
CA LYS A 48 2.90 -4.26 -14.29
C LYS A 48 3.67 -4.24 -12.97
N LYS A 49 3.38 -3.27 -12.11
CA LYS A 49 4.01 -3.09 -10.80
C LYS A 49 3.03 -2.47 -9.80
N ARG A 50 3.26 -2.68 -8.52
CA ARG A 50 2.52 -2.05 -7.43
C ARG A 50 3.45 -1.53 -6.36
N HIS A 51 3.02 -0.46 -5.71
CA HIS A 51 3.69 0.12 -4.56
C HIS A 51 3.00 -0.32 -3.28
N PHE A 52 3.77 -0.80 -2.31
CA PHE A 52 3.27 -1.28 -1.03
C PHE A 52 4.03 -0.61 0.11
N HIS A 53 3.34 -0.32 1.22
CA HIS A 53 4.06 0.10 2.43
C HIS A 53 4.73 -1.09 3.12
N HIS A 54 4.02 -2.23 3.20
CA HIS A 54 4.55 -3.42 3.85
C HIS A 54 5.72 -4.03 3.07
N THR A 55 6.69 -4.53 3.82
CA THR A 55 7.89 -5.23 3.35
C THR A 55 8.03 -6.57 4.08
N ASP A 56 9.04 -7.35 3.72
CA ASP A 56 9.43 -8.56 4.44
C ASP A 56 9.67 -8.27 5.92
N ASP A 57 10.25 -7.11 6.24
CA ASP A 57 10.49 -6.66 7.61
C ASP A 57 9.18 -6.44 8.36
N THR A 58 8.18 -5.81 7.71
CA THR A 58 6.85 -5.64 8.31
C THR A 58 6.23 -6.99 8.71
N PHE A 59 6.35 -8.03 7.87
CA PHE A 59 5.80 -9.35 8.19
C PHE A 59 6.66 -10.15 9.16
N ARG A 60 7.96 -9.84 9.26
CA ARG A 60 8.84 -10.44 10.27
C ARG A 60 8.55 -9.88 11.66
N ASP A 61 8.34 -8.57 11.74
CA ASP A 61 8.05 -7.87 13.00
C ASP A 61 6.61 -8.10 13.45
N HIS A 62 5.69 -8.30 12.50
CA HIS A 62 4.26 -8.51 12.74
C HIS A 62 3.73 -9.75 11.97
N PRO A 63 4.13 -10.97 12.37
CA PRO A 63 3.74 -12.20 11.68
C PRO A 63 2.22 -12.45 11.69
N GLU A 64 1.48 -11.90 12.66
CA GLU A 64 0.03 -11.94 12.70
C GLU A 64 -0.63 -11.28 11.48
N LEU A 65 0.06 -10.36 10.80
CA LEU A 65 -0.44 -9.73 9.57
C LEU A 65 -0.50 -10.71 8.39
N ALA A 66 0.32 -11.76 8.41
CA ALA A 66 0.41 -12.77 7.36
C ALA A 66 -0.54 -13.96 7.58
N VAL A 67 -1.14 -14.09 8.77
CA VAL A 67 -2.02 -15.21 9.13
C VAL A 67 -3.47 -14.76 9.10
N ARG A 68 -4.28 -15.39 8.24
CA ARG A 68 -5.67 -15.00 7.97
C ARG A 68 -6.54 -14.88 9.23
N ASP A 69 -6.37 -15.81 10.16
CA ASP A 69 -7.30 -16.01 11.29
C ASP A 69 -6.73 -15.49 12.62
N GLN A 70 -5.69 -14.64 12.59
CA GLN A 70 -5.11 -14.00 13.78
C GLN A 70 -5.64 -12.57 13.97
N PRO A 71 -5.89 -12.13 15.21
CA PRO A 71 -6.25 -10.74 15.49
C PRO A 71 -5.08 -9.83 15.13
N SER A 72 -5.30 -8.93 14.17
CA SER A 72 -4.26 -8.03 13.66
C SER A 72 -4.77 -6.61 13.39
N LEU A 73 -5.98 -6.28 13.87
CA LEU A 73 -6.63 -5.01 13.58
C LEU A 73 -5.86 -3.82 14.17
N GLU A 74 -5.45 -3.91 15.42
CA GLU A 74 -4.72 -2.83 16.12
C GLU A 74 -3.40 -2.54 15.41
N THR A 75 -2.57 -3.56 15.15
CA THR A 75 -1.33 -3.44 14.37
C THR A 75 -1.56 -2.76 13.02
N ARG A 76 -2.61 -3.16 12.28
CA ARG A 76 -2.94 -2.54 10.99
C ARG A 76 -3.34 -1.08 11.14
N GLN A 77 -4.10 -0.73 12.18
CA GLN A 77 -4.51 0.64 12.44
C GLN A 77 -3.34 1.52 12.83
N ASP A 78 -2.42 1.02 13.65
CA ASP A 78 -1.21 1.76 14.07
C ASP A 78 -0.30 2.08 12.88
N ILE A 79 -0.10 1.10 11.98
CA ILE A 79 0.65 1.31 10.73
C ILE A 79 -0.06 2.36 9.87
N LEU A 80 -1.38 2.21 9.63
CA LEU A 80 -2.13 3.12 8.78
C LEU A 80 -2.21 4.55 9.36
N ALA A 81 -2.29 4.69 10.67
CA ALA A 81 -2.36 5.98 11.36
C ALA A 81 -1.12 6.85 11.11
N THR A 82 0.03 6.21 10.89
CA THR A 82 1.29 6.89 10.56
C THR A 82 1.44 7.10 9.05
N VAL A 83 1.26 6.04 8.27
CA VAL A 83 1.63 6.02 6.85
C VAL A 83 0.68 6.81 5.96
N VAL A 84 -0.62 6.79 6.27
CA VAL A 84 -1.63 7.47 5.44
C VAL A 84 -1.43 8.99 5.48
N PRO A 85 -1.25 9.65 6.64
CA PRO A 85 -0.90 11.07 6.69
C PRO A 85 0.41 11.41 5.97
N GLU A 86 1.44 10.58 6.08
CA GLU A 86 2.74 10.83 5.42
C GLU A 86 2.61 10.85 3.89
N LEU A 87 1.97 9.83 3.31
CA LEU A 87 1.72 9.78 1.86
C LEU A 87 0.81 10.93 1.39
N ALA A 88 -0.21 11.28 2.18
CA ALA A 88 -1.08 12.41 1.87
C ALA A 88 -0.32 13.73 1.91
N ALA A 89 0.61 13.90 2.86
CA ALA A 89 1.44 15.09 2.97
C ALA A 89 2.42 15.20 1.78
N GLU A 90 3.04 14.10 1.35
CA GLU A 90 3.90 14.08 0.17
C GLU A 90 3.13 14.44 -1.11
N ALA A 91 1.95 13.85 -1.32
CA ALA A 91 1.09 14.17 -2.44
C ALA A 91 0.62 15.64 -2.40
N ALA A 92 0.23 16.14 -1.23
CA ALA A 92 -0.19 17.53 -1.06
C ALA A 92 0.96 18.51 -1.30
N ALA A 93 2.18 18.21 -0.83
CA ALA A 93 3.36 19.03 -1.06
C ALA A 93 3.70 19.14 -2.56
N SER A 94 3.61 18.02 -3.28
CA SER A 94 3.77 18.00 -4.74
C SER A 94 2.72 18.88 -5.43
N ALA A 95 1.45 18.78 -5.04
CA ALA A 95 0.37 19.59 -5.61
C ALA A 95 0.55 21.10 -5.31
N ILE A 96 0.90 21.46 -4.08
CA ILE A 96 1.11 22.86 -3.67
C ILE A 96 2.31 23.46 -4.41
N THR A 97 3.37 22.68 -4.62
CA THR A 97 4.54 23.11 -5.39
C THR A 97 4.17 23.44 -6.83
N GLU A 98 3.39 22.57 -7.49
CA GLU A 98 2.87 22.82 -8.84
C GLU A 98 1.92 24.03 -8.87
N TRP A 99 1.15 24.24 -7.79
CA TRP A 99 0.17 25.33 -7.72
C TRP A 99 0.84 26.70 -7.69
N GLY A 100 2.08 26.78 -7.19
CA GLY A 100 2.89 27.98 -7.17
C GLY A 100 2.40 29.06 -6.19
N ARG A 101 1.39 28.76 -5.38
CA ARG A 101 0.87 29.64 -4.31
C ARG A 101 1.29 29.13 -2.94
N PRO A 102 1.40 30.01 -1.93
CA PRO A 102 1.74 29.57 -0.59
C PRO A 102 0.64 28.68 -0.01
N ALA A 103 1.01 27.69 0.80
CA ALA A 103 0.08 26.79 1.46
C ALA A 103 -0.96 27.51 2.36
N SER A 104 -0.63 28.73 2.83
CA SER A 104 -1.55 29.59 3.58
C SER A 104 -2.80 30.00 2.80
N ASP A 105 -2.77 29.93 1.47
CA ASP A 105 -3.90 30.28 0.62
C ASP A 105 -4.94 29.15 0.53
N VAL A 106 -4.64 27.96 1.08
CA VAL A 106 -5.59 26.86 1.19
C VAL A 106 -6.59 27.14 2.32
N THR A 107 -7.86 27.29 1.97
CA THR A 107 -8.94 27.62 2.94
C THR A 107 -9.72 26.40 3.43
N HIS A 108 -9.69 25.29 2.69
CA HIS A 108 -10.44 24.08 2.98
C HIS A 108 -9.58 22.86 2.70
N LEU A 109 -9.62 21.88 3.62
CA LEU A 109 -8.94 20.59 3.46
C LEU A 109 -9.98 19.48 3.45
N LEU A 110 -10.05 18.75 2.34
CA LEU A 110 -10.85 17.53 2.21
C LEU A 110 -9.91 16.33 2.19
N ARG A 111 -10.15 15.37 3.09
CA ARG A 111 -9.38 14.13 3.21
C ARG A 111 -10.31 12.95 3.04
N HIS A 112 -9.86 11.96 2.28
CA HIS A 112 -10.48 10.65 2.20
C HIS A 112 -9.42 9.58 2.42
N ALA A 113 -9.69 8.65 3.34
CA ALA A 113 -8.84 7.50 3.59
C ALA A 113 -9.74 6.27 3.77
N HIS A 114 -9.33 5.14 3.20
CA HIS A 114 -10.08 3.90 3.34
C HIS A 114 -9.70 3.24 4.67
N ALA A 115 -10.46 3.53 5.73
CA ALA A 115 -10.37 2.83 7.01
C ALA A 115 -11.66 2.02 7.21
N ARG A 116 -11.61 0.70 7.04
CA ARG A 116 -12.73 -0.16 7.48
C ARG A 116 -12.59 -0.35 8.99
N ARG A 117 -13.61 0.08 9.71
CA ARG A 117 -13.82 -0.24 11.14
C ARG A 117 -14.16 -1.72 11.28
#